data_AF-A0A9W4SDE9-F1
#
_entry.id   AF-A0A9W4SDE9-F1
#
_cell.length_a   1.000
_cell.length_b   1.000
_cell.length_c   1.000
_cell.angle_alpha   90.00
_cell.angle_beta   90.00
_cell.angle_gamma   90.00
#
_symmetry.space_group_name_H-M   'P 1'
#
loop_
_entity.id
_entity.type
_entity.pdbx_description
1 polymer ?
#
loop_
_entity_poly.entity_id
_entity_poly.type
_entity_poly.pdbx_seq_one_letter_code
_entity_poly.pdbx_strand_id
1 'polypeptide(L)'
;MDYFKFFDEYKKRVPDAFQYLVYESCSATPGRRISGSGKQSDASFVPKLLPKPAQNPCDAEGNPWPNIIVEVANSQSLASIIQKTTQFWLAPNRVEDVIVLKLWKWNSTRDQNGTSLRRLTCYKFCRRRSPQNARGHYLPVQAIEFGTIDATNQPYNGCTAVGMCVLNISPRCIYRGCPRQPFANNVIIDLFHIQQEIFDSM
;
A
#
# COMPACT_ATOMS: atom_id res chain seq x y z
N MET A 1 -9.38 -7.61 13.90
CA MET A 1 -8.60 -6.41 13.56
C MET A 1 -9.50 -5.41 12.85
N ASP A 2 -9.72 -4.24 13.45
CA ASP A 2 -10.29 -3.11 12.74
C ASP A 2 -9.16 -2.46 11.94
N TYR A 3 -9.13 -2.72 10.63
CA TYR A 3 -8.08 -2.22 9.74
C TYR A 3 -7.95 -0.69 9.82
N PHE A 4 -9.01 0.03 10.21
CA PHE A 4 -8.98 1.48 10.40
C PHE A 4 -8.01 1.94 11.50
N LYS A 5 -7.92 1.23 12.64
CA LYS A 5 -6.97 1.60 13.73
C LYS A 5 -5.52 1.49 13.29
N PHE A 6 -5.20 0.45 12.54
CA PHE A 6 -3.88 0.27 11.93
C PHE A 6 -3.53 1.43 11.00
N PHE A 7 -4.49 1.87 10.19
CA PHE A 7 -4.28 3.01 9.29
C PHE A 7 -4.16 4.33 10.03
N ASP A 8 -4.91 4.54 11.11
CA ASP A 8 -4.76 5.75 11.94
C ASP A 8 -3.40 5.80 12.63
N GLU A 9 -2.85 4.66 13.01
CA GLU A 9 -1.51 4.59 13.60
C GLU A 9 -0.40 4.74 12.55
N TYR A 10 -0.58 4.18 11.35
CA TYR A 10 0.26 4.45 10.18
C TYR A 10 0.30 5.95 9.84
N LYS A 11 -0.84 6.67 9.94
CA LYS A 11 -0.89 8.13 9.75
C LYS A 11 -0.03 8.89 10.77
N LYS A 12 -0.06 8.49 12.04
CA LYS A 12 0.69 9.16 13.11
C LYS A 12 2.20 8.95 13.03
N ARG A 13 2.64 7.79 12.52
CA ARG A 13 4.05 7.37 12.56
C ARG A 13 4.84 7.71 11.31
N VAL A 14 4.23 8.30 10.28
CA VAL A 14 4.93 8.73 9.04
C VAL A 14 4.70 10.22 8.66
N PRO A 15 4.62 11.18 9.60
CA PRO A 15 4.13 12.55 9.32
C PRO A 15 4.96 13.32 8.27
N ASP A 16 6.29 13.17 8.27
CA ASP A 16 7.19 13.94 7.38
C ASP A 16 7.06 13.55 5.91
N ALA A 17 6.69 12.29 5.63
CA ALA A 17 6.43 11.83 4.26
C ALA A 17 5.12 12.35 3.68
N PHE A 18 4.15 12.62 4.55
CA PHE A 18 2.75 12.89 4.19
C PHE A 18 2.38 14.37 4.32
N GLN A 19 3.28 15.27 4.72
CA GLN A 19 3.01 16.73 4.78
C GLN A 19 2.46 17.29 3.46
N TYR A 20 2.86 16.70 2.33
CA TYR A 20 2.45 17.08 0.97
C TYR A 20 1.36 16.20 0.37
N LEU A 21 0.83 15.25 1.13
CA LEU A 21 -0.25 14.35 0.73
C LEU A 21 -1.51 14.70 1.53
N VAL A 22 -2.67 14.55 0.90
CA VAL A 22 -3.99 14.64 1.52
C VAL A 22 -4.58 13.26 1.52
N TYR A 23 -5.14 12.86 2.67
CA TYR A 23 -5.96 11.67 2.74
C TYR A 23 -7.29 11.95 2.05
N GLU A 24 -7.56 11.22 0.97
CA GLU A 24 -8.84 11.30 0.27
C GLU A 24 -9.33 9.88 0.04
N SER A 25 -10.56 9.56 0.45
CA SER A 25 -11.20 8.30 0.11
C SER A 25 -11.76 8.38 -1.31
N CYS A 26 -10.97 8.06 -2.34
CA CYS A 26 -11.56 7.89 -3.68
C CYS A 26 -12.32 6.58 -3.72
N SER A 27 -13.64 6.69 -3.78
CA SER A 27 -14.53 5.58 -4.10
C SER A 27 -14.72 5.61 -5.62
N ALA A 28 -13.98 4.76 -6.34
CA ALA A 28 -14.19 4.61 -7.77
C ALA A 28 -15.59 3.99 -8.01
N THR A 29 -16.60 4.85 -8.04
CA THR A 29 -17.97 4.47 -8.33
C THR A 29 -18.12 4.59 -9.84
N PRO A 30 -18.41 3.50 -10.58
CA PRO A 30 -18.78 3.65 -11.98
C PRO A 30 -19.97 4.61 -12.05
N GLY A 31 -19.88 5.63 -12.91
CA GLY A 31 -20.96 6.57 -13.19
C GLY A 31 -22.12 5.89 -13.93
N ARG A 32 -22.77 4.93 -13.26
CA ARG A 32 -24.10 4.36 -13.50
C ARG A 32 -24.31 3.35 -12.38
N ARG A 33 -25.39 3.49 -11.60
CA ARG A 33 -25.79 2.52 -10.56
C ARG A 33 -26.02 1.15 -11.19
N ILE A 34 -24.95 0.37 -11.33
CA ILE A 34 -24.99 -1.07 -11.41
C ILE A 34 -24.65 -1.52 -9.99
N SER A 35 -25.62 -2.11 -9.31
CA SER A 35 -25.44 -2.71 -8.00
C SER A 35 -24.31 -3.75 -8.08
N GLY A 36 -23.13 -3.40 -7.57
CA GLY A 36 -22.01 -4.33 -7.39
C GLY A 36 -20.66 -3.79 -7.87
N SER A 37 -19.74 -3.62 -6.92
CA SER A 37 -18.29 -3.43 -7.09
C SER A 37 -17.74 -2.00 -7.25
N GLY A 38 -18.07 -1.10 -6.32
CA GLY A 38 -17.10 -0.07 -5.95
C GLY A 38 -15.85 -0.75 -5.37
N LYS A 39 -14.67 -0.54 -5.97
CA LYS A 39 -13.41 -0.99 -5.36
C LYS A 39 -12.86 0.16 -4.52
N GLN A 40 -12.94 -0.01 -3.21
CA GLN A 40 -12.37 0.89 -2.23
C GLN A 40 -11.04 0.34 -1.74
N SER A 41 -10.04 1.21 -1.62
CA SER A 41 -8.79 0.92 -0.94
C SER A 41 -8.94 1.10 0.57
N ASP A 42 -8.10 0.44 1.35
CA ASP A 42 -8.11 0.64 2.80
C ASP A 42 -7.52 2.02 3.19
N ALA A 43 -6.57 2.54 2.41
CA ALA A 43 -6.18 3.95 2.45
C ALA A 43 -5.71 4.48 1.09
N SER A 44 -5.88 5.79 0.91
CA SER A 44 -5.57 6.47 -0.34
C SER A 44 -5.09 7.89 -0.10
N PHE A 45 -4.09 8.31 -0.89
CA PHE A 45 -3.40 9.59 -0.70
C PHE A 45 -3.22 10.33 -2.04
N VAL A 46 -3.51 11.63 -2.01
CA VAL A 46 -3.44 12.54 -3.16
C VAL A 46 -2.42 13.64 -2.85
N PRO A 47 -1.42 13.90 -3.72
CA PRO A 47 -0.55 15.05 -3.58
C PRO A 47 -1.29 16.38 -3.63
N LYS A 48 -1.00 17.28 -2.68
CA LYS A 48 -1.57 18.64 -2.62
C LYS A 48 -1.31 19.47 -3.88
N LEU A 49 -0.26 19.13 -4.62
CA LEU A 49 0.22 19.88 -5.79
C LEU A 49 -0.36 19.37 -7.12
N LEU A 50 -1.29 18.42 -7.10
CA LEU A 50 -1.94 17.97 -8.33
C LEU A 50 -2.79 19.09 -8.95
N PRO A 51 -2.83 19.18 -10.29
CA PRO A 51 -3.71 20.12 -10.98
C PRO A 51 -5.18 19.95 -10.60
N LYS A 52 -5.88 21.08 -10.46
CA LYS A 52 -7.34 21.15 -10.30
C LYS A 52 -7.93 22.00 -11.43
N PRO A 53 -8.94 21.52 -12.19
CA PRO A 53 -9.55 20.19 -12.09
C PRO A 53 -8.61 19.07 -12.52
N ALA A 54 -8.84 17.84 -12.03
CA ALA A 54 -8.05 16.69 -12.41
C ALA A 54 -8.27 16.37 -13.90
N GLN A 55 -7.18 16.10 -14.64
CA GLN A 55 -7.27 15.74 -16.05
C GLN A 55 -8.07 14.44 -16.28
N ASN A 56 -7.97 13.49 -15.34
CA ASN A 56 -8.69 12.23 -15.35
C ASN A 56 -9.27 12.02 -13.95
N PRO A 57 -10.54 12.40 -13.69
CA PRO A 57 -11.11 12.30 -12.36
C PRO A 57 -11.48 10.85 -11.97
N CYS A 58 -11.50 10.57 -10.66
CA CYS A 58 -11.90 9.27 -10.08
C CYS A 58 -13.42 9.15 -9.94
N ASP A 59 -14.15 10.28 -9.95
CA ASP A 59 -15.58 10.39 -9.74
C ASP A 59 -16.21 11.51 -10.60
N ALA A 60 -17.53 11.71 -10.44
CA ALA A 60 -18.30 12.69 -11.22
C ALA A 60 -18.08 14.13 -10.72
N GLU A 61 -17.60 14.28 -9.49
CA GLU A 61 -17.30 15.54 -8.83
C GLU A 61 -15.97 16.16 -9.31
N GLY A 62 -15.18 15.41 -10.09
CA GLY A 62 -13.93 15.90 -10.67
C GLY A 62 -12.71 15.69 -9.77
N ASN A 63 -12.82 14.88 -8.71
CA ASN A 63 -11.72 14.61 -7.81
C ASN A 63 -10.63 13.78 -8.51
N PRO A 64 -9.33 14.03 -8.26
CA PRO A 64 -8.26 13.26 -8.88
C PRO A 64 -8.25 11.81 -8.38
N TRP A 65 -7.72 10.89 -9.18
CA TRP A 65 -7.30 9.59 -8.63
C TRP A 65 -6.23 9.78 -7.56
N PRO A 66 -6.23 8.95 -6.49
CA PRO A 66 -5.15 8.93 -5.53
C PRO A 66 -3.87 8.43 -6.20
N ASN A 67 -2.74 9.04 -5.84
CA ASN A 67 -1.45 8.65 -6.39
C ASN A 67 -0.88 7.47 -5.64
N ILE A 68 -1.17 7.37 -4.33
CA ILE A 68 -0.76 6.24 -3.50
C ILE A 68 -2.00 5.54 -2.98
N ILE A 69 -2.07 4.23 -3.20
CA ILE A 69 -3.03 3.34 -2.57
C ILE A 69 -2.29 2.43 -1.58
N VAL A 70 -2.89 2.21 -0.42
CA VAL A 70 -2.47 1.17 0.52
C VAL A 70 -3.62 0.17 0.69
N GLU A 71 -3.28 -1.11 0.59
CA GLU A 71 -4.21 -2.24 0.69
C GLU A 71 -3.69 -3.24 1.72
N VAL A 72 -4.56 -3.70 2.61
CA VAL A 72 -4.25 -4.78 3.55
C VAL A 72 -4.97 -6.05 3.11
N ALA A 73 -4.20 -7.01 2.61
CA ALA A 73 -4.73 -8.24 2.06
C ALA A 73 -4.53 -9.40 3.04
N ASN A 74 -5.59 -9.84 3.71
CA ASN A 74 -5.52 -10.97 4.65
C ASN A 74 -5.86 -12.31 3.95
N SER A 75 -7.11 -12.51 3.53
CA SER A 75 -7.56 -13.76 2.90
C SER A 75 -7.31 -13.83 1.38
N GLN A 76 -7.09 -12.69 0.72
CA GLN A 76 -6.88 -12.64 -0.73
C GLN A 76 -5.57 -13.31 -1.15
N SER A 77 -5.61 -14.09 -2.24
CA SER A 77 -4.41 -14.70 -2.81
C SER A 77 -3.49 -13.65 -3.45
N LEU A 78 -2.19 -13.94 -3.52
CA LEU A 78 -1.23 -13.06 -4.19
C LEU A 78 -1.58 -12.82 -5.67
N ALA A 79 -2.07 -13.85 -6.37
CA ALA A 79 -2.51 -13.72 -7.75
C ALA A 79 -3.68 -12.73 -7.90
N SER A 80 -4.66 -12.80 -7.00
CA SER A 80 -5.81 -11.88 -6.99
C SER A 80 -5.37 -10.43 -6.70
N ILE A 81 -4.44 -10.24 -5.76
CA ILE A 81 -3.84 -8.94 -5.46
C ILE A 81 -3.12 -8.36 -6.68
N ILE A 82 -2.28 -9.16 -7.34
CA ILE A 82 -1.55 -8.73 -8.55
C ILE A 82 -2.53 -8.37 -9.66
N GLN A 83 -3.60 -9.16 -9.82
CA GLN A 83 -4.65 -8.88 -10.80
C GLN A 83 -5.39 -7.56 -10.47
N LYS A 84 -5.83 -7.35 -9.23
CA LYS A 84 -6.47 -6.10 -8.78
C LYS A 84 -5.54 -4.91 -9.01
N THR A 85 -4.27 -5.05 -8.61
CA THR A 85 -3.26 -4.00 -8.78
C THR A 85 -3.05 -3.65 -10.24
N THR A 86 -2.90 -4.65 -11.11
CA THR A 86 -2.63 -4.43 -12.54
C THR A 86 -3.85 -3.89 -13.29
N GLN A 87 -4.98 -4.58 -13.16
CA GLN A 87 -6.15 -4.32 -14.00
C GLN A 87 -6.99 -3.16 -13.50
N PHE A 88 -6.88 -2.80 -12.22
CA PHE A 88 -7.69 -1.76 -11.62
C PHE A 88 -6.89 -0.56 -11.14
N TRP A 89 -5.95 -0.73 -10.21
CA TRP A 89 -5.26 0.39 -9.59
C TRP A 89 -4.28 1.07 -10.56
N LEU A 90 -3.39 0.29 -11.17
CA LEU A 90 -2.35 0.77 -12.10
C LEU A 90 -2.83 0.83 -13.56
N ALA A 91 -4.16 0.74 -13.79
CA ALA A 91 -4.72 0.93 -15.10
C ALA A 91 -4.43 2.36 -15.63
N PRO A 92 -4.53 2.59 -16.94
CA PRO A 92 -4.26 3.90 -17.50
C PRO A 92 -5.00 5.07 -16.84
N ASN A 93 -4.26 6.15 -16.54
CA ASN A 93 -4.75 7.41 -15.97
C ASN A 93 -5.39 7.31 -14.58
N ARG A 94 -4.91 6.38 -13.75
CA ARG A 94 -5.37 6.17 -12.37
C ARG A 94 -4.24 6.34 -11.36
N VAL A 95 -4.01 5.33 -10.53
CA VAL A 95 -3.03 5.33 -9.44
C VAL A 95 -1.60 5.19 -10.00
N GLU A 96 -0.64 5.79 -9.31
CA GLU A 96 0.78 5.75 -9.69
C GLU A 96 1.62 4.83 -8.79
N ASP A 97 1.23 4.65 -7.52
CA ASP A 97 1.90 3.83 -6.54
C ASP A 97 0.90 3.00 -5.72
N VAL A 98 1.16 1.71 -5.56
CA VAL A 98 0.31 0.79 -4.80
C VAL A 98 1.18 0.03 -3.80
N ILE A 99 0.81 0.10 -2.53
CA ILE A 99 1.45 -0.61 -1.43
C ILE A 99 0.45 -1.65 -0.93
N VAL A 100 0.86 -2.91 -0.89
CA VAL A 100 0.02 -4.00 -0.39
C VAL A 100 0.72 -4.64 0.80
N LEU A 101 0.06 -4.60 1.95
CA LEU A 101 0.43 -5.36 3.13
C LEU A 101 -0.28 -6.71 3.10
N LYS A 102 0.45 -7.74 2.65
CA LYS A 102 -0.04 -9.11 2.63
C LYS A 102 0.14 -9.72 4.01
N LEU A 103 -0.97 -9.95 4.70
CA LEU A 103 -1.01 -10.77 5.90
C LEU A 103 -1.26 -12.21 5.46
N TRP A 104 -0.28 -13.10 5.65
CA TRP A 104 -0.46 -14.51 5.31
C TRP A 104 -1.33 -15.19 6.37
N LYS A 105 -1.77 -16.43 6.05
CA LYS A 105 -2.60 -17.23 6.94
C LYS A 105 -1.93 -17.31 8.30
N TRP A 106 -2.67 -16.91 9.33
CA TRP A 106 -2.23 -17.06 10.71
C TRP A 106 -2.70 -18.41 11.22
N ASN A 107 -1.81 -19.11 11.92
CA ASN A 107 -2.06 -20.40 12.55
C ASN A 107 -2.10 -20.29 14.08
N SER A 108 -2.23 -19.07 14.61
CA SER A 108 -2.26 -18.77 16.06
C SER A 108 -1.04 -19.25 16.84
N THR A 109 0.08 -19.50 16.15
CA THR A 109 1.32 -19.95 16.81
C THR A 109 2.04 -18.77 17.45
N ARG A 110 2.68 -19.02 18.59
CA ARG A 110 3.55 -18.07 19.30
C ARG A 110 4.90 -18.72 19.57
N ASP A 111 5.94 -17.91 19.72
CA ASP A 111 7.24 -18.38 20.20
C ASP A 111 7.23 -18.63 21.73
N GLN A 112 8.38 -19.02 22.27
CA GLN A 112 8.55 -19.29 23.70
C GLN A 112 8.34 -18.05 24.59
N ASN A 113 8.47 -16.85 24.02
CA ASN A 113 8.26 -15.57 24.71
C ASN A 113 6.83 -15.04 24.54
N GLY A 114 5.95 -15.79 23.85
CA GLY A 114 4.58 -15.39 23.56
C GLY A 114 4.43 -14.46 22.34
N THR A 115 5.50 -14.22 21.57
CA THR A 115 5.46 -13.40 20.36
C THR A 115 4.65 -14.11 19.28
N SER A 116 3.69 -13.41 18.66
CA SER A 116 2.90 -13.94 17.56
C SER A 116 3.79 -14.33 16.36
N LEU A 117 3.66 -15.57 15.90
CA LEU A 117 4.32 -16.05 14.70
C LEU A 117 3.39 -15.87 13.50
N ARG A 118 3.77 -14.95 12.61
CA ARG A 118 3.03 -14.72 11.37
C ARG A 118 3.93 -14.18 10.28
N ARG A 119 3.75 -14.73 9.07
CA ARG A 119 4.40 -14.20 7.88
C ARG A 119 3.66 -12.96 7.42
N LEU A 120 4.40 -11.89 7.17
CA LEU A 120 3.93 -10.62 6.64
C LEU A 120 4.81 -10.20 5.47
N THR A 121 4.22 -9.69 4.40
CA THR A 121 4.98 -9.19 3.24
C THR A 121 4.41 -7.87 2.76
N CYS A 122 5.27 -6.87 2.56
CA CYS A 122 4.94 -5.61 1.93
C CYS A 122 5.34 -5.67 0.46
N TYR A 123 4.37 -5.54 -0.44
CA TYR A 123 4.59 -5.43 -1.88
C TYR A 123 4.37 -4.00 -2.33
N LYS A 124 5.36 -3.42 -2.99
CA LYS A 124 5.27 -2.10 -3.58
C LYS A 124 5.24 -2.21 -5.10
N PHE A 125 4.26 -1.58 -5.72
CA PHE A 125 4.18 -1.44 -7.17
C PHE A 125 4.22 0.04 -7.51
N CYS A 126 5.01 0.40 -8.51
CA CYS A 126 5.11 1.77 -9.00
C CYS A 126 4.88 1.74 -10.49
N ARG A 127 3.85 2.41 -11.00
CA ARG A 127 3.42 2.34 -12.39
C ARG A 127 4.56 2.57 -13.40
N ARG A 128 5.47 3.49 -13.07
CA ARG A 128 6.61 3.86 -13.94
C ARG A 128 7.81 2.93 -13.85
N ARG A 129 7.95 2.17 -12.76
CA ARG A 129 9.18 1.43 -12.44
C ARG A 129 8.96 -0.07 -12.25
N SER A 130 7.73 -0.49 -11.96
CA SER A 130 7.37 -1.89 -11.85
C SER A 130 7.58 -2.56 -13.20
N PRO A 131 8.42 -3.61 -13.26
CA PRO A 131 8.51 -4.41 -14.46
C PRO A 131 7.17 -5.11 -14.71
N GLN A 132 6.91 -5.47 -15.95
CA GLN A 132 5.77 -6.29 -16.31
C GLN A 132 6.25 -7.67 -16.75
N ASN A 133 5.52 -8.71 -16.34
CA ASN A 133 5.78 -10.05 -16.86
C ASN A 133 5.20 -10.21 -18.28
N ALA A 134 5.41 -11.37 -18.91
CA ALA A 134 4.93 -11.66 -20.27
C ALA A 134 3.39 -11.57 -20.43
N ARG A 135 2.62 -11.61 -19.33
CA ARG A 135 1.16 -11.45 -19.33
C ARG A 135 0.72 -9.98 -19.10
N GLY A 136 1.67 -9.05 -19.06
CA GLY A 136 1.41 -7.64 -18.77
C GLY A 136 1.11 -7.33 -17.31
N HIS A 137 1.24 -8.30 -16.40
CA HIS A 137 1.03 -8.05 -14.97
C HIS A 137 2.22 -7.30 -14.40
N TYR A 138 1.94 -6.23 -13.65
CA TYR A 138 2.98 -5.54 -12.90
C TYR A 138 3.55 -6.46 -11.83
N LEU A 139 4.88 -6.45 -11.72
CA LEU A 139 5.64 -7.05 -10.65
C LEU A 139 6.02 -5.98 -9.62
N PRO A 140 6.16 -6.35 -8.33
CA PRO A 140 6.53 -5.39 -7.32
C PRO A 140 7.96 -4.87 -7.57
N VAL A 141 8.17 -3.56 -7.39
CA VAL A 141 9.51 -2.95 -7.35
C VAL A 141 10.24 -3.25 -6.04
N GLN A 142 9.50 -3.52 -4.97
CA GLN A 142 10.01 -3.97 -3.67
C GLN A 142 9.05 -5.02 -3.11
N ALA A 143 9.60 -6.13 -2.62
CA ALA A 143 8.89 -7.13 -1.84
C ALA A 143 9.70 -7.35 -0.56
N ILE A 144 9.14 -6.93 0.58
CA ILE A 144 9.84 -6.94 1.86
C ILE A 144 9.06 -7.87 2.79
N GLU A 145 9.68 -8.98 3.19
CA GLU A 145 9.15 -9.79 4.28
C GLU A 145 9.51 -9.13 5.60
N PHE A 146 8.50 -8.95 6.45
CA PHE A 146 8.63 -8.23 7.71
C PHE A 146 7.80 -8.90 8.81
N GLY A 147 7.52 -10.20 8.66
CA GLY A 147 6.89 -11.01 9.70
C GLY A 147 7.93 -11.71 10.58
N THR A 148 7.47 -12.54 11.50
CA THR A 148 8.30 -13.34 12.42
C THR A 148 8.59 -14.75 11.92
N ILE A 149 7.88 -15.20 10.88
CA ILE A 149 8.13 -16.48 10.19
C ILE A 149 8.21 -16.28 8.67
N ASP A 150 8.99 -17.11 8.01
CA ASP A 150 9.22 -17.06 6.57
C ASP A 150 8.16 -17.85 5.76
N ALA A 151 8.38 -18.00 4.45
CA ALA A 151 7.50 -18.75 3.55
C ALA A 151 7.39 -20.26 3.89
N THR A 152 8.37 -20.80 4.61
CA THR A 152 8.43 -22.19 5.07
C THR A 152 7.94 -22.37 6.51
N ASN A 153 7.40 -21.30 7.10
CA ASN A 153 6.99 -21.19 8.50
C ASN A 153 8.14 -21.32 9.51
N GLN A 154 9.37 -21.03 9.11
CA GLN A 154 10.51 -21.01 10.03
C GLN A 154 10.62 -19.63 10.71
N PRO A 155 10.80 -19.59 12.04
CA PRO A 155 11.09 -18.34 12.74
C PRO A 155 12.39 -17.71 12.24
N TYR A 156 12.40 -16.39 12.10
CA TYR A 156 13.60 -15.62 11.77
C TYR A 156 13.51 -14.22 12.39
N ASN A 157 14.65 -13.53 12.47
CA ASN A 157 14.74 -12.17 13.02
C ASN A 157 14.26 -11.11 12.01
N GLY A 158 13.07 -11.31 11.45
CA GLY A 158 12.46 -10.39 10.49
C GLY A 158 11.91 -9.15 11.18
N CYS A 159 12.47 -7.98 10.84
CA CYS A 159 11.95 -6.69 11.28
C CYS A 159 11.74 -6.62 12.80
N THR A 160 12.71 -7.06 13.61
CA THR A 160 12.63 -7.07 15.09
C THR A 160 13.09 -5.76 15.76
N ALA A 161 13.51 -4.77 14.98
CA ALA A 161 13.98 -3.47 15.45
C ALA A 161 13.77 -2.39 14.38
N VAL A 162 13.70 -1.14 14.84
CA VAL A 162 13.57 0.06 14.02
C VAL A 162 14.69 0.10 12.97
N GLY A 163 14.32 0.44 11.73
CA GLY A 163 15.21 0.61 10.59
C GLY A 163 15.58 -0.69 9.87
N MET A 164 15.20 -1.86 10.37
CA MET A 164 15.61 -3.14 9.75
C MET A 164 14.82 -3.49 8.49
N CYS A 165 13.54 -3.11 8.40
CA CYS A 165 12.75 -3.33 7.19
C CYS A 165 12.10 -2.02 6.76
N VAL A 166 12.70 -1.40 5.75
CA VAL A 166 12.31 -0.07 5.28
C VAL A 166 11.76 -0.12 3.86
N LEU A 167 10.57 0.43 3.68
CA LEU A 167 9.95 0.65 2.40
C LEU A 167 10.41 2.00 1.83
N ASN A 168 10.99 1.98 0.63
CA ASN A 168 11.40 3.18 -0.08
C ASN A 168 10.31 3.67 -1.04
N ILE A 169 9.85 4.91 -0.88
CA ILE A 169 8.89 5.54 -1.79
C ILE A 169 9.56 6.69 -2.54
N SER A 170 9.78 6.48 -3.84
CA SER A 170 10.40 7.50 -4.69
C SER A 170 9.41 8.59 -5.08
N PRO A 171 9.81 9.88 -5.08
CA PRO A 171 8.98 10.98 -5.58
C PRO A 171 8.51 10.75 -7.02
N ARG A 172 9.31 10.04 -7.83
CA ARG A 172 8.99 9.67 -9.21
C ARG A 172 7.78 8.73 -9.33
N CYS A 173 7.44 8.02 -8.27
CA CYS A 173 6.26 7.14 -8.18
C CYS A 173 5.03 7.87 -7.63
N ILE A 174 5.20 9.01 -6.95
CA ILE A 174 4.10 9.75 -6.32
C ILE A 174 3.68 10.95 -7.18
N TYR A 175 4.62 11.80 -7.59
CA TYR A 175 4.33 13.14 -8.11
C TYR A 175 4.23 13.20 -9.65
N ARG A 176 3.81 12.12 -10.29
CA ARG A 176 3.49 12.20 -11.73
C ARG A 176 2.30 13.14 -11.95
N GLY A 177 2.42 14.03 -12.92
CA GLY A 177 1.38 15.01 -13.22
C GLY A 177 1.46 16.28 -12.36
N CYS A 178 2.33 16.31 -11.35
CA CYS A 178 2.60 17.53 -10.59
C CYS A 178 3.57 18.43 -11.37
N PRO A 179 3.33 19.75 -11.42
CA PRO A 179 4.23 20.70 -12.11
C PRO A 179 5.58 20.81 -11.41
N ARG A 180 5.65 20.54 -10.10
CA ARG A 180 6.89 20.48 -9.31
C ARG A 180 6.84 19.32 -8.33
N GLN A 181 7.98 18.65 -8.15
CA GLN A 181 8.15 17.64 -7.08
C GLN A 181 8.58 18.37 -5.81
N PRO A 182 7.85 18.23 -4.68
CA PRO A 182 8.15 18.99 -3.47
C PRO A 182 9.44 18.53 -2.79
N PHE A 183 9.93 17.33 -3.10
CA PHE A 183 11.16 16.79 -2.55
C PHE A 183 11.85 15.84 -3.54
N ALA A 184 13.19 15.77 -3.45
CA ALA A 184 14.02 14.94 -4.31
C ALA A 184 14.35 13.56 -3.72
N ASN A 185 14.32 13.45 -2.39
CA ASN A 185 14.71 12.23 -1.67
C ASN A 185 13.56 11.23 -1.59
N ASN A 186 13.90 9.95 -1.42
CA ASN A 186 12.88 8.95 -1.12
C ASN A 186 12.26 9.20 0.25
N VAL A 187 10.95 8.99 0.34
CA VAL A 187 10.27 8.78 1.61
C VAL A 187 10.62 7.38 2.11
N ILE A 188 10.94 7.26 3.40
CA ILE A 188 11.23 5.99 4.06
C ILE A 188 10.10 5.67 5.02
N ILE A 189 9.58 4.45 4.94
CA ILE A 189 8.59 3.95 5.89
C ILE A 189 9.17 2.72 6.57
N ASP A 190 9.31 2.80 7.89
CA ASP A 190 9.74 1.68 8.70
C ASP A 190 8.57 0.72 8.97
N LEU A 191 8.74 -0.53 8.56
CA LEU A 191 7.74 -1.58 8.73
C LEU A 191 7.75 -2.17 10.15
N PHE A 192 8.73 -1.83 11.00
CA PHE A 192 8.79 -2.32 12.39
C PHE A 192 7.54 -1.95 13.17
N HIS A 193 7.19 -0.67 13.17
CA HIS A 193 6.03 -0.17 13.89
C HIS A 193 4.70 -0.70 13.34
N ILE A 194 4.66 -1.00 12.04
CA ILE A 194 3.53 -1.64 11.36
C ILE A 194 3.40 -3.10 11.82
N GLN A 195 4.52 -3.82 11.91
CA GLN A 195 4.55 -5.19 12.44
C GLN A 195 3.98 -5.25 13.85
N GLN A 196 4.47 -4.40 14.75
CA GLN A 196 4.05 -4.39 16.15
C GLN A 196 2.53 -4.16 16.26
N GLU A 197 2.00 -3.17 15.54
CA GLU A 197 0.56 -2.88 15.55
C GLU A 197 -0.29 -4.04 15.00
N ILE A 198 0.19 -4.73 13.96
CA ILE A 198 -0.48 -5.94 13.45
C ILE A 198 -0.49 -7.03 14.52
N PHE A 199 0.56 -7.15 15.32
CA PHE A 199 0.67 -8.16 16.38
C PHE A 199 -0.14 -7.82 17.63
N ASP A 200 -0.24 -6.55 18.00
CA ASP A 200 -1.04 -6.08 19.15
C ASP A 200 -2.55 -6.14 18.89
N SER A 201 -2.96 -6.10 17.61
CA SER A 201 -4.37 -6.09 17.19
C SER A 201 -4.94 -7.48 16.83
N MET A 202 -4.16 -8.54 17.04
CA MET A 202 -4.53 -9.95 16.85
C MET A 202 -4.98 -10.61 18.16
#